data_AF-A0A6B2Z4V3-F1
#
_entry.id   AF-A0A6B2Z4V3-F1
#
_cell.length_a   1.000
_cell.length_b   1.000
_cell.length_c   1.000
_cell.angle_alpha   90.00
_cell.angle_beta   90.00
_cell.angle_gamma   90.00
#
_symmetry.space_group_name_H-M   'P 1'
#
loop_
_entity.id
_entity.type
_entity.pdbx_description
1 polymer ?
#
loop_
_entity_poly.entity_id
_entity_poly.type
_entity_poly.pdbx_seq_one_letter_code
_entity_poly.pdbx_strand_id
1 'polypeptide(L)'
;MVHDGVDRVPVEGSPVVDPALQQALRLLRSVKARKPSDGDAVAFADWRERVAGALEALARVLEFEADRDRAAAEAAAAREQAADVRRRGEIGVSER
;
A
#
# COMPACT_ATOMS: atom_id res chain seq x y z
N MET A 1 22.24 -47.67 -10.06
CA MET A 1 21.25 -48.00 -9.01
C MET A 1 21.56 -47.15 -7.79
N VAL A 2 20.89 -45.99 -7.68
CA VAL A 2 20.38 -45.39 -6.44
C VAL A 2 19.41 -44.32 -6.91
N HIS A 3 18.16 -44.46 -6.50
CA HIS A 3 17.09 -43.52 -6.74
C HIS A 3 17.28 -42.34 -5.78
N ASP A 4 17.22 -41.11 -6.26
CA ASP A 4 16.89 -39.97 -5.40
C ASP A 4 15.69 -39.27 -6.02
N GLY A 5 14.53 -39.83 -5.71
CA GLY A 5 13.25 -39.19 -5.93
C GLY A 5 13.15 -38.06 -4.92
N VAL A 6 13.38 -36.83 -5.38
CA VAL A 6 12.87 -35.65 -4.69
C VAL A 6 11.35 -35.71 -4.79
N ASP A 7 10.76 -36.38 -3.82
CA ASP A 7 9.35 -36.37 -3.50
C ASP A 7 8.96 -34.89 -3.30
N ARG A 8 8.46 -34.27 -4.37
CA ARG A 8 7.80 -32.97 -4.25
C ARG A 8 6.50 -33.24 -3.52
N VAL A 9 6.57 -33.21 -2.19
CA VAL A 9 5.40 -33.16 -1.33
C VAL A 9 4.43 -32.14 -1.92
N PRO A 10 3.19 -32.53 -2.25
CA PRO A 10 2.16 -31.58 -2.61
C PRO A 10 2.05 -30.58 -1.48
N VAL A 11 2.28 -29.30 -1.76
CA VAL A 11 2.01 -28.23 -0.82
C VAL A 11 0.50 -28.20 -0.60
N GLU A 12 0.04 -28.97 0.39
CA GLU A 12 -1.36 -29.05 0.77
C GLU A 12 -1.83 -27.67 1.20
N GLY A 13 -2.83 -27.15 0.47
CA GLY A 13 -3.61 -25.98 0.85
C GLY A 13 -2.90 -24.65 0.60
N SER A 14 -3.26 -23.97 -0.48
CA SER A 14 -3.13 -22.51 -0.51
C SER A 14 -3.86 -21.95 0.72
N PRO A 15 -3.23 -21.12 1.57
CA PRO A 15 -3.91 -20.60 2.74
C PRO A 15 -5.18 -19.89 2.28
N VAL A 16 -6.31 -20.24 2.89
CA VAL A 16 -7.58 -19.55 2.65
C VAL A 16 -7.40 -18.13 3.18
N VAL A 17 -7.06 -17.21 2.28
CA VAL A 17 -6.95 -15.79 2.62
C VAL A 17 -8.36 -15.26 2.81
N ASP A 18 -8.60 -14.60 3.94
CA ASP A 18 -9.84 -13.89 4.19
C ASP A 18 -10.18 -12.98 2.98
N PRO A 19 -11.40 -13.05 2.43
CA PRO A 19 -11.76 -12.31 1.22
C PRO A 19 -11.67 -10.79 1.41
N ALA A 20 -11.90 -10.26 2.62
CA ALA A 20 -11.77 -8.84 2.92
C ALA A 20 -10.30 -8.42 2.92
N LEU A 21 -9.41 -9.21 3.52
CA LEU A 21 -7.96 -9.02 3.44
C LEU A 21 -7.47 -9.07 2.00
N GLN A 22 -7.92 -10.05 1.21
CA GLN A 22 -7.56 -10.16 -0.21
C GLN A 22 -8.01 -8.93 -1.01
N GLN A 23 -9.23 -8.43 -0.74
CA GLN A 23 -9.74 -7.22 -1.39
C GLN A 23 -8.94 -5.98 -1.01
N ALA A 24 -8.63 -5.78 0.27
CA ALA A 24 -7.84 -4.64 0.74
C ALA A 24 -6.42 -4.63 0.13
N LEU A 25 -5.77 -5.80 0.06
CA LEU A 25 -4.47 -5.94 -0.58
C LEU A 25 -4.51 -5.66 -2.09
N ARG A 26 -5.57 -6.12 -2.78
CA ARG A 26 -5.79 -5.79 -4.20
C ARG A 26 -5.99 -4.30 -4.43
N LEU A 27 -6.78 -3.65 -3.57
CA LEU A 27 -6.99 -2.20 -3.61
C LEU A 27 -5.66 -1.46 -3.45
N LEU A 28 -4.90 -1.77 -2.39
CA LEU A 28 -3.60 -1.15 -2.15
C LEU A 28 -2.64 -1.34 -3.33
N ARG A 29 -2.59 -2.55 -3.91
CA ARG A 29 -1.77 -2.83 -5.10
C ARG A 29 -2.21 -2.00 -6.30
N SER A 30 -3.51 -1.91 -6.55
CA SER A 30 -4.08 -1.12 -7.65
C SER A 30 -3.74 0.37 -7.50
N VAL A 31 -3.87 0.92 -6.30
CA VAL A 31 -3.50 2.32 -6.02
C VAL A 31 -2.01 2.53 -6.22
N LYS A 32 -1.14 1.66 -5.68
CA LYS A 32 0.32 1.79 -5.83
C LYS A 32 0.78 1.70 -7.29
N ALA A 33 0.12 0.88 -8.10
CA ALA A 33 0.42 0.76 -9.53
C ALA A 33 0.08 2.02 -10.33
N ARG A 34 -0.84 2.86 -9.83
CA ARG A 34 -1.23 4.13 -10.45
C ARG A 34 -0.37 5.31 -9.98
N LYS A 35 0.87 5.05 -9.52
CA LYS A 35 1.80 6.11 -9.16
C LYS A 35 1.98 7.05 -10.37
N PRO A 36 1.73 8.36 -10.22
CA PRO A 36 1.95 9.30 -11.31
C PRO A 36 3.44 9.43 -11.64
N SER A 37 3.74 9.83 -12.87
CA SER A 37 5.10 10.13 -13.31
C SER A 37 5.70 11.29 -12.51
N ASP A 38 7.02 11.27 -12.35
CA ASP A 38 7.73 12.32 -11.63
C ASP A 38 7.57 13.66 -12.36
N GLY A 39 7.09 14.69 -11.65
CA GLY A 39 6.88 16.05 -12.18
C GLY A 39 5.50 16.65 -11.90
N ASP A 40 4.46 15.83 -11.69
CA ASP A 40 3.13 16.31 -11.31
C ASP A 40 2.94 16.24 -9.79
N ALA A 41 3.30 17.33 -9.10
CA ALA A 41 3.21 17.44 -7.66
C ALA A 41 1.77 17.30 -7.12
N VAL A 42 0.78 17.82 -7.86
CA VAL A 42 -0.63 17.76 -7.44
C VAL A 42 -1.14 16.32 -7.56
N ALA A 43 -0.93 15.67 -8.72
CA ALA A 43 -1.32 14.28 -8.89
C ALA A 43 -0.58 13.36 -7.92
N PHE A 44 0.68 13.65 -7.60
CA PHE A 44 1.45 12.91 -6.60
C PHE A 44 0.85 13.04 -5.20
N ALA A 45 0.50 14.26 -4.75
CA ALA A 45 -0.14 14.46 -3.45
C ALA A 45 -1.49 13.72 -3.36
N ASP A 46 -2.31 13.79 -4.40
CA ASP A 46 -3.59 13.07 -4.45
C ASP A 46 -3.40 11.55 -4.49
N TRP A 47 -2.38 11.07 -5.18
CA TRP A 47 -2.02 9.67 -5.16
C TRP A 47 -1.60 9.21 -3.75
N ARG A 48 -0.81 10.02 -3.02
CA ARG A 48 -0.42 9.71 -1.64
C ARG A 48 -1.62 9.66 -0.68
N GLU A 49 -2.59 10.56 -0.81
CA GLU A 49 -3.86 10.48 -0.08
C GLU A 49 -4.61 9.17 -0.36
N ARG A 50 -4.68 8.75 -1.63
CA ARG A 50 -5.32 7.46 -2.00
C ARG A 50 -4.56 6.27 -1.41
N VAL A 51 -3.23 6.32 -1.34
CA VAL A 51 -2.43 5.29 -0.67
C VAL A 51 -2.74 5.24 0.82
N ALA A 52 -2.85 6.41 1.48
CA ALA A 52 -3.23 6.48 2.89
C ALA A 52 -4.59 5.82 3.15
N GLY A 53 -5.61 6.17 2.35
CA GLY A 53 -6.94 5.57 2.47
C GLY A 53 -6.96 4.05 2.25
N ALA A 54 -6.14 3.54 1.31
CA ALA A 54 -6.01 2.10 1.09
C ALA A 54 -5.31 1.38 2.26
N LEU A 55 -4.32 2.01 2.88
CA LEU A 55 -3.64 1.48 4.06
C LEU A 55 -4.56 1.47 5.30
N GLU A 56 -5.39 2.49 5.48
CA GLU A 56 -6.41 2.48 6.55
C GLU A 56 -7.46 1.40 6.37
N ALA A 57 -7.90 1.17 5.12
CA ALA A 57 -8.81 0.07 4.82
C ALA A 57 -8.17 -1.29 5.13
N LEU A 58 -6.87 -1.45 4.82
CA LEU A 58 -6.10 -2.64 5.18
C LEU A 58 -5.97 -2.81 6.70
N ALA A 59 -5.68 -1.74 7.45
CA ALA A 59 -5.58 -1.77 8.91
C ALA A 59 -6.85 -2.26 9.61
N ARG A 60 -8.03 -2.11 9.00
CA ARG A 60 -9.30 -2.59 9.58
C ARG A 60 -9.51 -4.10 9.46
N VAL A 61 -8.80 -4.76 8.55
CA VAL A 61 -8.98 -6.20 8.25
C VAL A 61 -7.77 -7.05 8.63
N LEU A 62 -6.70 -6.43 9.15
CA LEU A 62 -5.54 -7.13 9.67
C LEU A 62 -5.83 -7.68 11.07
N GLU A 63 -5.53 -8.96 11.29
CA GLU A 63 -5.81 -9.66 12.54
C GLU A 63 -4.87 -9.20 13.67
N PHE A 64 -3.59 -8.99 13.35
CA PHE A 64 -2.56 -8.63 14.32
C PHE A 64 -2.51 -7.12 14.55
N GLU A 65 -2.56 -6.71 15.82
CA GLU A 65 -2.50 -5.30 16.22
C GLU A 65 -1.25 -4.59 15.72
N ALA A 66 -0.08 -5.22 15.82
CA ALA A 66 1.17 -4.66 15.32
C ALA A 66 1.13 -4.32 13.82
N ASP A 67 0.45 -5.15 13.02
CA ASP A 67 0.29 -4.89 11.58
C ASP A 67 -0.72 -3.77 11.34
N ARG A 68 -1.77 -3.67 12.16
CA ARG A 68 -2.73 -2.55 12.13
C ARG A 68 -2.04 -1.22 12.43
N ASP A 69 -1.23 -1.19 13.49
CA ASP A 69 -0.48 0.01 13.90
C ASP A 69 0.52 0.43 12.83
N ARG A 70 1.23 -0.54 12.24
CA ARG A 70 2.14 -0.27 11.12
C ARG A 70 1.39 0.31 9.92
N ALA A 71 0.27 -0.29 9.52
CA ALA A 71 -0.54 0.20 8.41
C ALA A 71 -1.08 1.62 8.68
N ALA A 72 -1.50 1.91 9.91
CA ALA A 72 -1.94 3.23 10.33
C ALA A 72 -0.79 4.26 10.31
N ALA A 73 0.40 3.90 10.78
CA ALA A 73 1.57 4.76 10.74
C ALA A 73 2.00 5.07 9.30
N GLU A 74 2.00 4.05 8.42
CA GLU A 74 2.28 4.25 6.99
C GLU A 74 1.22 5.14 6.31
N ALA A 75 -0.05 5.02 6.71
CA ALA A 75 -1.12 5.90 6.22
C ALA A 75 -0.91 7.36 6.66
N ALA A 76 -0.56 7.58 7.93
CA ALA A 76 -0.25 8.90 8.46
C ALA A 76 0.92 9.55 7.71
N ALA A 77 2.02 8.81 7.53
CA ALA A 77 3.18 9.29 6.76
C ALA A 77 2.83 9.61 5.30
N ALA A 78 1.90 8.85 4.70
CA ALA A 78 1.42 9.15 3.36
C ALA A 78 0.65 10.47 3.26
N ARG A 79 -0.22 10.76 4.23
CA ARG A 79 -0.92 12.06 4.29
C ARG A 79 0.02 13.21 4.59
N GLU A 80 0.97 13.00 5.50
CA GLU A 80 1.98 14.01 5.81
C GLU A 80 2.76 14.39 4.55
N GLN A 81 3.19 13.39 3.77
CA GLN A 81 3.87 13.65 2.50
C GLN A 81 2.97 14.37 1.50
N ALA A 82 1.69 14.02 1.40
CA ALA A 82 0.75 14.72 0.52
C ALA A 82 0.59 16.19 0.93
N ALA A 83 0.47 16.46 2.23
CA ALA A 83 0.36 17.80 2.79
C ALA A 83 1.64 18.62 2.57
N ASP A 84 2.82 18.03 2.75
CA ASP A 84 4.10 18.70 2.49
C ASP A 84 4.24 19.09 1.01
N VAL A 85 3.89 18.18 0.10
CA VAL A 85 3.94 18.46 -1.35
C VAL A 85 2.99 19.61 -1.73
N ARG A 86 1.76 19.62 -1.19
CA ARG A 86 0.81 20.73 -1.41
C ARG A 86 1.36 22.05 -0.89
N ARG A 87 1.90 22.07 0.33
CA ARG A 87 2.50 23.25 0.95
C ARG A 87 3.66 23.80 0.10
N ARG A 88 4.53 22.94 -0.41
CA ARG A 88 5.65 23.36 -1.29
C ARG A 88 5.17 23.86 -2.65
N GLY A 89 4.13 23.24 -3.21
CA GLY A 89 3.50 23.69 -4.45
C GLY A 89 2.89 25.09 -4.34
N GLU A 90 2.30 25.42 -3.19
CA GLU A 90 1.75 26.75 -2.89
C GLU A 90 2.83 27.84 -2.77
N ILE A 91 3.99 27.49 -2.20
CA ILE A 91 5.13 28.41 -2.07
C ILE A 91 5.71 28.74 -3.46
N GLY A 92 5.88 27.74 -4.34
CA GLY A 92 6.44 27.95 -5.69
C GLY A 92 5.52 28.71 -6.67
N VAL A 93 4.21 28.79 -6.39
CA VAL A 93 3.26 29.60 -7.17
C VAL A 93 3.30 31.09 -6.77
N SER A 94 3.74 31.40 -5.54
CA SER A 94 3.79 32.78 -5.04
C SER A 94 5.00 33.59 -5.55
N GLU A 95 5.97 32.95 -6.21
CA GLU A 95 7.21 33.58 -6.72
C GLU A 95 7.22 33.78 -8.25
N ARG A 96 6.09 33.60 -8.95
CA ARG A 96 6.01 33.76 -10.42
C ARG A 96 5.12 34.93 -10.85
#